data_AF-A0A3D0HII7-F1
#
_entry.id   AF-A0A3D0HII7-F1
#
_cell.length_a   1.000
_cell.length_b   1.000
_cell.length_c   1.000
_cell.angle_alpha   90.00
_cell.angle_beta   90.00
_cell.angle_gamma   90.00
#
_symmetry.space_group_name_H-M   'P 1'
#
loop_
_entity.id
_entity.type
_entity.pdbx_description
1 polymer ?
#
loop_
_entity_poly.entity_id
_entity_poly.type
_entity_poly.pdbx_seq_one_letter_code
_entity_poly.pdbx_strand_id
1 'polypeptide(L)'
;MNQLTNLKLKVWRQAGPETKGHFESYTVDKVSDEASFLEMLDQLNERLISEGKEAIVFDHDCREGICGTCSLMINGRAHGPQRATTTCQLHMRTFKSGDE
;
A
#
# COMPACT_ATOMS: atom_id res chain seq x y z
N MET A 1 21.36 1.80 -1.30
CA MET A 1 19.92 1.52 -1.41
C MET A 1 19.23 2.83 -1.70
N ASN A 2 18.41 2.88 -2.75
CA ASN A 2 17.71 4.11 -3.10
C ASN A 2 16.43 4.21 -2.26
N GLN A 3 15.92 5.42 -2.13
CA GLN A 3 14.69 5.68 -1.39
C GLN A 3 13.76 6.54 -2.23
N LEU A 4 12.48 6.19 -2.20
CA LEU A 4 11.42 7.07 -2.66
C LEU A 4 11.02 7.96 -1.49
N THR A 5 10.63 9.19 -1.80
CA THR A 5 10.23 10.18 -0.79
C THR A 5 8.90 10.84 -1.15
N ASN A 6 8.17 11.29 -0.12
CA ASN A 6 6.92 12.05 -0.27
C ASN A 6 5.86 11.36 -1.15
N LEU A 7 5.73 10.03 -1.03
CA LEU A 7 4.67 9.31 -1.70
C LEU A 7 3.33 9.65 -1.04
N LYS A 8 2.33 9.93 -1.85
CA LYS A 8 0.96 10.19 -1.39
C LYS A 8 0.11 8.97 -1.67
N LEU A 9 -0.57 8.46 -0.66
CA LEU A 9 -1.49 7.36 -0.83
C LEU A 9 -2.91 7.84 -0.60
N LYS A 10 -3.80 7.58 -1.56
CA LYS A 10 -5.25 7.67 -1.37
C LYS A 10 -5.80 6.28 -1.11
N VAL A 11 -6.17 6.03 0.14
CA VAL A 11 -6.62 4.72 0.61
C VAL A 11 -8.12 4.76 0.82
N TRP A 12 -8.86 3.81 0.23
CA TRP A 12 -10.28 3.67 0.47
C TRP A 12 -10.53 3.12 1.88
N ARG A 13 -11.37 3.81 2.65
CA ARG A 13 -11.72 3.48 4.03
C ARG A 13 -13.22 3.34 4.15
N GLN A 14 -13.66 2.31 4.87
CA GLN A 14 -15.06 2.07 5.15
C GLN A 14 -15.16 1.30 6.48
N ALA A 15 -15.75 1.93 7.50
CA ALA A 15 -15.82 1.37 8.85
C ALA A 15 -16.82 0.19 8.98
N GLY A 16 -17.69 -0.01 7.99
CA GLY A 16 -18.69 -1.07 8.01
C GLY A 16 -19.66 -0.99 6.82
N PRO A 17 -20.56 -1.98 6.68
CA PRO A 17 -21.45 -2.11 5.53
C PRO A 17 -22.43 -0.93 5.37
N GLU A 18 -22.85 -0.32 6.48
CA GLU A 18 -23.80 0.80 6.49
C GLU A 18 -23.12 2.17 6.36
N THR A 19 -21.79 2.23 6.41
CA THR A 19 -21.03 3.48 6.31
C THR A 19 -20.63 3.73 4.87
N LYS A 20 -20.88 4.93 4.36
CA LYS A 20 -20.38 5.34 3.04
C LYS A 20 -18.85 5.43 3.09
N GLY A 21 -18.18 4.68 2.22
CA GLY A 21 -16.73 4.74 2.14
C GLY A 21 -16.22 6.05 1.53
N HIS A 22 -14.96 6.36 1.83
CA HIS A 22 -14.27 7.57 1.39
C HIS A 22 -12.79 7.27 1.18
N PHE A 23 -12.10 8.17 0.49
CA PHE A 23 -10.64 8.13 0.42
C PHE A 23 -10.04 8.96 1.56
N GLU A 24 -9.07 8.38 2.26
CA GLU A 24 -8.18 9.08 3.17
C GLU A 24 -6.79 9.20 2.54
N SER A 25 -6.15 10.34 2.76
CA SER A 25 -4.84 10.65 2.20
C SER A 25 -3.75 10.52 3.25
N TYR A 26 -2.68 9.82 2.90
CA TYR A 26 -1.51 9.61 3.74
C TYR A 26 -0.24 9.99 2.99
N THR A 27 0.72 10.58 3.70
CA THR A 27 2.08 10.77 3.17
C THR A 27 3.00 9.71 3.75
N VAL A 28 3.78 9.05 2.90
CA VAL A 28 4.91 8.21 3.27
C VAL A 28 6.17 8.99 2.94
N ASP A 29 6.83 9.49 3.99
CA ASP A 29 7.95 10.42 3.87
C ASP A 29 9.14 9.80 3.15
N LYS A 30 9.43 8.53 3.46
CA LYS A 30 10.50 7.74 2.85
C LYS A 30 10.15 6.26 2.86
N VAL A 31 10.52 5.56 1.79
CA VAL A 31 10.46 4.10 1.70
C VAL A 31 11.61 3.58 0.82
N SER A 32 12.14 2.40 1.15
CA SER A 32 13.13 1.72 0.29
C SER A 32 12.52 1.38 -1.06
N ASP A 33 13.28 1.52 -2.15
CA ASP A 33 12.83 1.07 -3.48
C ASP A 33 12.75 -0.46 -3.60
N GLU A 34 13.49 -1.17 -2.73
CA GLU A 34 13.44 -2.62 -2.57
C GLU A 34 12.23 -3.12 -1.77
N ALA A 35 11.50 -2.24 -1.07
CA ALA A 35 10.29 -2.67 -0.37
C ALA A 35 9.21 -3.09 -1.36
N SER A 36 8.43 -4.10 -1.01
CA SER A 36 7.15 -4.39 -1.64
C SER A 36 6.10 -3.34 -1.28
N PHE A 37 5.02 -3.29 -2.05
CA PHE A 37 3.88 -2.42 -1.77
C PHE A 37 3.26 -2.72 -0.41
N LEU A 38 3.22 -4.01 -0.01
CA LEU A 38 2.71 -4.40 1.31
C LEU A 38 3.63 -3.96 2.44
N GLU A 39 4.96 -4.07 2.28
CA GLU A 39 5.90 -3.58 3.30
C GLU A 39 5.84 -2.06 3.46
N MET A 40 5.56 -1.33 2.37
CA MET A 40 5.30 0.11 2.45
C MET A 40 4.02 0.41 3.24
N LEU A 41 2.96 -0.39 3.07
CA LEU A 41 1.73 -0.28 3.89
C LEU A 41 1.99 -0.70 5.34
N ASP A 42 2.81 -1.71 5.60
CA ASP A 42 3.22 -2.14 6.94
C ASP A 42 3.93 -0.98 7.66
N GLN A 43 4.90 -0.33 7.00
CA GLN A 43 5.60 0.85 7.54
C GLN A 43 4.63 2.00 7.83
N LEU A 44 3.66 2.26 6.96
CA LEU A 44 2.63 3.26 7.19
C LEU A 44 1.75 2.88 8.40
N ASN A 45 1.36 1.61 8.51
CA ASN A 45 0.57 1.10 9.62
C ASN A 45 1.29 1.21 10.96
N GLU A 46 2.59 0.89 11.03
CA GLU A 46 3.40 1.10 12.24
C GLU A 46 3.34 2.55 12.71
N ARG A 47 3.46 3.51 11.78
CA ARG A 47 3.31 4.93 12.08
C ARG A 47 1.91 5.26 12.60
N LEU A 48 0.86 4.85 11.90
CA LEU A 48 -0.53 5.10 12.31
C LEU A 48 -0.81 4.56 13.72
N ILE A 49 -0.38 3.32 13.99
CA ILE A 49 -0.54 2.69 15.30
C ILE A 49 0.20 3.49 16.38
N SER A 50 1.43 3.93 16.13
CA SER A 50 2.18 4.76 17.09
C SER A 50 1.53 6.13 17.36
N GLU A 51 0.78 6.65 16.40
CA GLU A 51 0.01 7.89 16.51
C GLU A 51 -1.38 7.67 17.15
N GLY A 52 -1.70 6.43 17.56
CA GLY A 52 -3.01 6.06 18.11
C GLY A 52 -4.15 6.06 17.07
N LYS A 53 -3.81 5.98 15.78
CA LYS A 53 -4.74 5.93 14.66
C LYS A 53 -5.01 4.49 14.24
N GLU A 54 -6.14 4.29 13.58
CA GLU A 54 -6.51 2.99 13.04
C GLU A 54 -5.61 2.60 11.85
N ALA A 55 -5.15 1.36 11.85
CA ALA A 55 -4.35 0.82 10.75
C ALA A 55 -5.18 0.60 9.48
N ILE A 56 -4.49 0.55 8.35
CA ILE A 56 -5.01 0.12 7.06
C ILE A 56 -5.13 -1.40 7.06
N VAL A 57 -6.37 -1.89 6.97
CA VAL A 57 -6.68 -3.30 6.87
C VAL A 57 -6.61 -3.73 5.40
N PHE A 58 -5.82 -4.77 5.13
CA PHE A 58 -5.72 -5.42 3.83
C PHE A 58 -5.37 -6.89 4.00
N ASP A 59 -5.95 -7.74 3.15
CA ASP A 59 -5.71 -9.17 3.20
C ASP A 59 -4.32 -9.51 2.65
N HIS A 60 -3.58 -10.36 3.37
CA HIS A 60 -2.30 -10.89 2.94
C HIS A 60 -1.98 -12.19 3.68
N ASP A 61 -1.10 -13.02 3.09
CA ASP A 61 -0.65 -14.28 3.70
C ASP A 61 0.78 -14.64 3.22
N CYS A 62 0.93 -15.42 2.13
CA CYS A 62 2.21 -16.03 1.73
C CYS A 62 3.38 -15.07 1.38
N ARG A 63 3.11 -13.82 1.01
CA ARG A 63 4.08 -12.81 0.52
C ARG A 63 5.02 -13.21 -0.64
N GLU A 64 4.80 -14.36 -1.26
CA GLU A 64 5.61 -14.91 -2.36
C GLU A 64 4.87 -14.99 -3.70
N GLY A 65 3.65 -14.42 -3.76
CA GLY A 65 2.88 -14.26 -5.00
C GLY A 65 2.06 -15.48 -5.42
N ILE A 66 1.79 -16.43 -4.53
CA ILE A 66 1.09 -17.69 -4.88
C ILE A 66 -0.34 -17.82 -4.35
N CYS A 67 -0.65 -17.32 -3.14
CA CYS A 67 -1.94 -17.61 -2.47
C CYS A 67 -3.17 -16.87 -3.05
N GLY A 68 -2.98 -15.75 -3.75
CA GLY A 68 -4.07 -14.92 -4.29
C GLY A 68 -4.72 -13.91 -3.31
N THR A 69 -4.37 -13.95 -2.02
CA THR A 69 -4.99 -13.13 -0.96
C THR A 69 -4.73 -11.62 -1.09
N CYS A 70 -3.55 -11.20 -1.57
CA CYS A 70 -3.12 -9.79 -1.61
C CYS A 70 -3.74 -8.95 -2.75
N SER A 71 -4.99 -9.21 -3.13
CA SER A 71 -5.63 -8.58 -4.29
C SER A 71 -6.07 -7.14 -3.99
N LEU A 72 -5.24 -6.16 -4.34
CA LEU A 72 -5.53 -4.73 -4.22
C LEU A 72 -5.74 -4.08 -5.60
N MET A 73 -6.59 -3.07 -5.65
CA MET A 73 -6.70 -2.15 -6.79
C MET A 73 -5.77 -0.95 -6.55
N ILE A 74 -4.70 -0.86 -7.34
CA ILE A 74 -3.69 0.19 -7.22
C ILE A 74 -3.73 1.03 -8.49
N ASN A 75 -4.04 2.32 -8.37
CA ASN A 75 -4.21 3.25 -9.49
C ASN A 75 -5.14 2.71 -10.60
N GLY A 76 -6.26 2.12 -10.18
CA GLY A 76 -7.28 1.55 -11.06
C GLY A 76 -6.90 0.23 -11.73
N ARG A 77 -5.76 -0.38 -11.37
CA ARG A 77 -5.31 -1.66 -11.92
C ARG A 77 -5.16 -2.69 -10.81
N ALA A 78 -5.70 -3.89 -11.04
CA ALA A 78 -5.48 -5.02 -10.13
C ALA A 78 -3.97 -5.30 -10.01
N HIS A 79 -3.47 -5.36 -8.77
CA HIS A 79 -2.05 -5.52 -8.44
C HIS A 79 -1.11 -4.40 -8.95
N GLY A 80 -1.65 -3.30 -9.44
CA GLY A 80 -0.88 -2.12 -9.84
C GLY A 80 -0.31 -2.15 -11.27
N PRO A 81 0.67 -1.28 -11.57
CA PRO A 81 1.07 -0.98 -12.94
C PRO A 81 1.98 -2.04 -13.58
N GLN A 82 2.64 -2.89 -12.79
CA GLN A 82 3.56 -3.91 -13.28
C GLN A 82 2.80 -5.15 -13.73
N ARG A 83 3.01 -5.57 -14.99
CA ARG A 83 2.34 -6.75 -15.55
C ARG A 83 2.90 -8.03 -14.93
N ALA A 84 2.03 -9.04 -14.81
CA ALA A 84 2.37 -10.37 -14.29
C ALA A 84 3.07 -10.32 -12.92
N THR A 85 2.53 -9.48 -12.03
CA THR A 85 3.06 -9.25 -10.69
C THR A 85 1.89 -9.16 -9.71
N THR A 86 2.04 -9.79 -8.55
CA THR A 86 1.07 -9.68 -7.45
C THR A 86 1.41 -8.48 -6.58
N THR A 87 0.46 -7.96 -5.80
CA THR A 87 0.70 -6.81 -4.92
C THR A 87 1.86 -7.04 -3.95
N CYS A 88 1.98 -8.26 -3.39
CA CYS A 88 3.06 -8.60 -2.47
C CYS A 88 4.45 -8.67 -3.13
N GLN A 89 4.51 -8.73 -4.46
CA GLN A 89 5.75 -8.68 -5.24
C GLN A 89 5.89 -7.39 -6.06
N LEU A 90 4.94 -6.47 -5.97
CA LEU A 90 5.04 -5.15 -6.57
C LEU A 90 6.02 -4.33 -5.74
N HIS A 91 7.19 -4.06 -6.28
CA HIS A 91 8.22 -3.30 -5.57
C HIS A 91 8.06 -1.80 -5.74
N MET A 92 8.47 -1.03 -4.74
CA MET A 92 8.34 0.42 -4.74
C MET A 92 9.20 1.09 -5.81
N ARG A 93 10.27 0.45 -6.31
CA ARG A 93 11.05 0.89 -7.49
C ARG A 93 10.21 1.11 -8.76
N THR A 94 8.99 0.58 -8.82
CA THR A 94 8.05 0.78 -9.93
C THR A 94 7.43 2.19 -9.92
N PHE A 95 7.50 2.90 -8.79
CA PHE A 95 6.98 4.24 -8.57
C PHE A 95 8.12 5.27 -8.48
N LYS A 96 7.77 6.56 -8.32
CA LYS A 96 8.72 7.67 -8.19
C LYS A 96 8.40 8.51 -6.95
N SER A 97 9.43 9.17 -6.42
CA SER A 97 9.25 10.17 -5.36
C SER A 97 8.23 11.24 -5.78
N GLY A 98 7.30 11.55 -4.89
CA GLY A 98 6.22 12.52 -5.14
C GLY A 98 5.01 11.98 -5.91
N ASP A 99 5.00 10.70 -6.31
CA ASP A 99 3.83 10.06 -6.93
C ASP A 99 2.63 10.02 -5.95
N GLU A 100 1.43 9.93 -6.54
CA GLU A 100 0.12 9.84 -5.88
C GLU A 100 -0.75 8.74 -6.48
#